data_AF-A0A0A0NBH6-F1
#
_entry.id   AF-A0A0A0NBH6-F1
#
_cell.length_a   1.000
_cell.length_b   1.000
_cell.length_c   1.000
_cell.angle_alpha   90.00
_cell.angle_beta   90.00
_cell.angle_gamma   90.00
#
_symmetry.space_group_name_H-M   'P 1'
#
loop_
_entity.id
_entity.type
_entity.pdbx_description
1 polymer ?
#
loop_
_entity_poly.entity_id
_entity_poly.type
_entity_poly.pdbx_seq_one_letter_code
_entity_poly.pdbx_strand_id
1 'polypeptide(L)'
;MTDGYSDQFRLSITEALSKQLYAALKRLEPAPLTQENLDALAPQAEKLGLPNMSGVYQLFRQLPGEERQLTYVGKADEPLPDRLGNHLYKLSGREGISIDEMSFKCLFVEEDLSSVSPEKMLIKEHLKTGKIVWNNRGFGNNDPGRNRDRTVIKSNHFDLEFPIDLSRRVEGLTPGVQSLHQVLGDIKSGIPFNFRFKHSAAFKELLVTVPDGEMTVDEAFRFVAQYLPEKWQICALLGWAIMYDDSPSTYPSARHYYRLDGVSTQKPKTRKPSKSETEDAVEDEDAEFAE
;
A
#
# COMPACT_ATOMS: atom_id res chain seq x y z
N MET A 1 24.02 -5.44 50.14
CA MET A 1 25.13 -6.23 49.58
C MET A 1 24.53 -7.53 49.08
N THR A 2 24.15 -7.58 47.81
CA THR A 2 23.56 -8.75 47.11
C THR A 2 23.97 -8.80 45.63
N ASP A 3 24.52 -7.70 45.09
CA ASP A 3 24.87 -7.56 43.67
C ASP A 3 26.19 -8.24 43.25
N GLY A 4 26.78 -9.07 44.10
CA GLY A 4 28.10 -9.69 43.85
C GLY A 4 28.12 -11.19 43.57
N TYR A 5 26.98 -11.89 43.74
CA TYR A 5 26.95 -13.36 43.69
C TYR A 5 25.61 -13.96 43.22
N SER A 6 24.64 -13.13 42.83
CA SER A 6 23.40 -13.58 42.20
C SER A 6 23.12 -12.76 40.96
N ASP A 7 22.82 -13.44 39.86
CA ASP A 7 22.35 -12.85 38.62
C ASP A 7 21.14 -13.68 38.12
N GLN A 8 20.29 -13.07 37.31
CA GLN A 8 19.10 -13.72 36.76
C GLN A 8 19.38 -14.18 35.33
N PHE A 9 19.52 -15.50 35.14
CA PHE A 9 19.51 -16.07 33.80
C PHE A 9 18.07 -16.09 33.25
N ARG A 10 17.84 -15.42 32.11
CA ARG A 10 16.59 -15.53 31.34
C ARG A 10 16.88 -16.12 29.97
N LEU A 11 16.26 -17.27 29.67
CA LEU A 11 16.23 -17.81 28.31
C LEU A 11 15.18 -17.03 27.52
N SER A 12 15.61 -16.11 26.66
CA SER A 12 14.72 -15.38 25.76
C SER A 12 14.74 -16.02 24.37
N ILE A 13 13.77 -16.90 24.13
CA ILE A 13 13.55 -17.52 22.80
C ILE A 13 13.35 -16.43 21.75
N THR A 14 12.61 -15.39 22.10
CA THR A 14 12.33 -14.19 21.29
C THR A 14 13.60 -13.48 20.84
N GLU A 15 14.54 -13.20 21.76
CA GLU A 15 15.81 -12.54 21.39
C GLU A 15 16.71 -13.42 20.54
N ALA A 16 16.77 -14.72 20.86
CA ALA A 16 17.56 -15.67 20.08
C ALA A 16 17.03 -15.78 18.65
N LEU A 17 15.71 -15.85 18.48
CA LEU A 17 15.05 -15.91 17.17
C LEU A 17 15.24 -14.61 16.38
N SER A 18 15.07 -13.45 17.03
CA SER A 18 15.34 -12.14 16.39
C SER A 18 16.75 -12.06 15.82
N LYS A 19 17.77 -12.49 16.60
CA LYS A 19 19.16 -12.51 16.15
C LYS A 19 19.37 -13.44 14.96
N GLN A 20 18.76 -14.63 14.98
CA GLN A 20 18.86 -15.59 13.88
C GLN A 20 18.20 -15.07 12.60
N LEU A 21 17.01 -14.48 12.72
CA LEU A 21 16.27 -13.89 11.61
C LEU A 21 17.04 -12.74 10.97
N TYR A 22 17.60 -11.85 11.79
CA TYR A 22 18.45 -10.76 11.31
C TYR A 22 19.71 -11.27 10.60
N ALA A 23 20.38 -12.27 11.18
CA ALA A 23 21.56 -12.89 10.56
C ALA A 23 21.22 -13.60 9.25
N ALA A 24 20.03 -14.19 9.12
CA ALA A 24 19.54 -14.77 7.87
C ALA A 24 19.28 -13.67 6.82
N LEU A 25 18.54 -12.61 7.15
CA LEU A 25 18.28 -11.48 6.23
C LEU A 25 19.57 -10.78 5.78
N LYS A 26 20.55 -10.66 6.67
CA LYS A 26 21.84 -10.02 6.34
C LYS A 26 22.65 -10.81 5.30
N ARG A 27 22.44 -12.14 5.20
CA ARG A 27 23.12 -13.01 4.23
C ARG A 27 22.50 -12.97 2.83
N LEU A 28 21.28 -12.46 2.69
CA LEU A 28 20.60 -12.35 1.40
C LEU A 28 21.03 -11.09 0.66
N GLU A 29 21.04 -11.14 -0.67
CA GLU A 29 21.13 -9.95 -1.51
C GLU A 29 19.72 -9.48 -1.91
N PRO A 30 19.43 -8.17 -1.92
CA PRO A 30 18.16 -7.67 -2.42
C PRO A 30 17.95 -7.97 -3.89
N ALA A 31 16.78 -8.51 -4.23
CA ALA A 31 16.32 -8.69 -5.60
C ALA A 31 15.43 -7.49 -6.02
N PRO A 32 15.43 -7.05 -7.28
CA PRO A 32 14.47 -6.06 -7.78
C PRO A 32 13.02 -6.47 -7.50
N LEU A 33 12.16 -5.51 -7.14
CA LEU A 33 10.74 -5.78 -6.92
C LEU A 33 10.01 -5.86 -8.27
N THR A 34 10.05 -7.04 -8.90
CA THR A 34 9.45 -7.32 -10.22
C THR A 34 8.58 -8.56 -10.15
N GLN A 35 7.57 -8.66 -11.03
CA GLN A 35 6.70 -9.84 -11.09
C GLN A 35 7.49 -11.13 -11.29
N GLU A 36 8.51 -11.12 -12.17
CA GLU A 36 9.41 -12.25 -12.41
C GLU A 36 10.08 -12.77 -11.13
N ASN A 37 10.63 -11.86 -10.31
CA ASN A 37 11.26 -12.24 -9.05
C ASN A 37 10.25 -12.73 -8.00
N LEU A 38 9.00 -12.24 -8.05
CA LEU A 38 7.93 -12.71 -7.17
C LEU A 38 7.43 -14.10 -7.58
N ASP A 39 7.26 -14.35 -8.88
CA ASP A 39 6.84 -15.66 -9.40
C ASP A 39 7.87 -16.76 -9.10
N ALA A 40 9.15 -16.39 -9.02
CA ALA A 40 10.24 -17.31 -8.64
C ALA A 40 10.21 -17.75 -7.17
N LEU A 41 9.47 -17.07 -6.30
CA LEU A 41 9.39 -17.40 -4.87
C LEU A 41 8.59 -18.67 -4.60
N ALA A 42 7.53 -18.94 -5.36
CA ALA A 42 6.67 -20.11 -5.13
C ALA A 42 7.40 -21.45 -5.36
N PRO A 43 8.13 -21.67 -6.48
CA PRO A 43 8.96 -22.86 -6.65
C PRO A 43 10.04 -23.02 -5.57
N GLN A 44 10.58 -21.90 -5.08
CA GLN A 44 11.58 -21.92 -4.00
C GLN A 44 10.97 -22.36 -2.66
N ALA A 45 9.77 -21.90 -2.33
CA ALA A 45 9.05 -22.32 -1.11
C ALA A 45 8.67 -23.81 -1.18
N GLU A 46 8.21 -24.29 -2.34
CA GLU A 46 7.91 -25.71 -2.56
C GLU A 46 9.14 -26.60 -2.34
N LYS A 47 10.31 -26.20 -2.89
CA LYS A 47 11.58 -26.90 -2.68
C LYS A 47 11.99 -26.96 -1.20
N LEU A 48 11.59 -25.97 -0.41
CA LEU A 48 11.85 -25.91 1.03
C LEU A 48 10.79 -26.63 1.87
N GLY A 49 9.72 -27.16 1.25
CA GLY A 49 8.63 -27.83 1.96
C GLY A 49 7.74 -26.86 2.76
N LEU A 50 7.59 -25.62 2.30
CA LEU A 50 6.86 -24.56 2.99
C LEU A 50 5.54 -24.23 2.27
N PRO A 51 4.46 -25.01 2.49
CA PRO A 51 3.24 -24.93 1.69
C PRO A 51 2.48 -23.60 1.86
N ASN A 52 2.57 -22.96 3.03
CA ASN A 52 1.84 -21.72 3.31
C ASN A 52 2.55 -20.47 2.75
N MET A 53 3.85 -20.59 2.41
CA MET A 53 4.67 -19.49 1.87
C MET A 53 4.64 -18.19 2.68
N SER A 54 4.27 -18.25 3.96
CA SER A 54 4.23 -17.12 4.88
C SER A 54 5.64 -16.73 5.30
N GLY A 55 5.79 -15.50 5.80
CA GLY A 55 7.08 -15.04 6.31
C GLY A 55 7.23 -13.54 6.46
N VAL A 56 8.48 -13.09 6.41
CA VAL A 56 8.84 -11.67 6.57
C VAL A 56 9.63 -11.16 5.38
N TYR A 57 9.52 -9.87 5.12
CA TYR A 57 10.24 -9.20 4.05
C TYR A 57 10.71 -7.80 4.45
N GLN A 58 11.67 -7.31 3.69
CA GLN A 58 12.23 -5.97 3.78
C GLN A 58 12.14 -5.33 2.40
N LEU A 59 11.64 -4.10 2.33
CA LEU A 59 11.69 -3.29 1.12
C LEU A 59 12.78 -2.25 1.24
N PHE A 60 13.49 -2.05 0.14
CA PHE A 60 14.55 -1.09 0.01
C PHE A 60 14.28 -0.18 -1.18
N ARG A 61 14.68 1.08 -1.02
CA ARG A 61 14.68 2.06 -2.09
C ARG A 61 16.11 2.50 -2.37
N GLN A 62 16.46 2.64 -3.64
CA GLN A 62 17.74 3.18 -4.08
C GLN A 62 17.53 4.23 -5.17
N LEU A 63 17.70 5.49 -4.82
CA LEU A 63 17.70 6.57 -5.79
C LEU A 63 18.99 6.53 -6.65
N PRO A 64 18.94 7.00 -7.91
CA PRO A 64 20.12 7.09 -8.75
C PRO A 64 21.25 7.89 -8.06
N GLY A 65 22.41 7.25 -7.87
CA GLY A 65 23.57 7.87 -7.22
C GLY A 65 23.56 7.85 -5.69
N GLU A 66 22.53 7.27 -5.06
CA GLU A 66 22.45 7.12 -3.60
C GLU A 66 22.67 5.68 -3.14
N GLU A 67 23.01 5.54 -1.85
CA GLU A 67 23.06 4.23 -1.20
C GLU A 67 21.64 3.67 -1.03
N ARG A 68 21.52 2.34 -1.13
CA ARG A 68 20.27 1.62 -0.88
C ARG A 68 19.85 1.82 0.58
N GLN A 69 18.61 2.27 0.78
CA GLN A 69 18.03 2.49 2.09
C GLN A 69 16.92 1.48 2.37
N LEU A 70 16.90 0.92 3.57
CA LEU A 70 15.75 0.16 4.07
C LEU A 70 14.59 1.14 4.28
N THR A 71 13.43 0.86 3.70
CA THR A 71 12.27 1.75 3.81
C THR A 71 11.13 1.13 4.59
N TYR A 72 10.94 -0.19 4.46
CA TYR A 72 9.84 -0.90 5.09
C TYR A 72 10.25 -2.32 5.48
N VAL A 73 9.66 -2.83 6.56
CA VAL A 73 9.70 -4.24 6.95
C VAL A 73 8.26 -4.71 7.09
N GLY A 74 7.95 -5.91 6.64
CA GLY A 74 6.59 -6.44 6.71
C GLY A 74 6.56 -7.93 7.00
N LYS A 75 5.41 -8.42 7.45
CA LYS A 75 5.05 -9.84 7.42
C LYS A 75 3.95 -10.13 6.39
N ALA A 76 3.84 -11.40 6.05
CA ALA A 76 2.73 -11.97 5.33
C ALA A 76 2.34 -13.28 6.02
N ASP A 77 1.11 -13.34 6.55
CA ASP A 77 0.53 -14.57 7.08
C ASP A 77 -0.05 -15.44 5.93
N GLU A 78 -0.37 -14.79 4.80
CA GLU A 78 -0.64 -15.37 3.49
C GLU A 78 0.64 -15.50 2.65
N PRO A 79 0.61 -16.11 1.45
CA PRO A 79 1.80 -16.24 0.61
C PRO A 79 2.52 -14.91 0.39
N LEU A 80 3.82 -14.88 0.72
CA LEU A 80 4.71 -13.73 0.51
C LEU A 80 4.64 -13.11 -0.91
N PRO A 81 4.54 -13.91 -2.00
CA PRO A 81 4.41 -13.36 -3.35
C PRO A 81 3.20 -12.43 -3.50
N ASP A 82 2.06 -12.77 -2.91
CA ASP A 82 0.83 -11.99 -3.02
C ASP A 82 0.96 -10.66 -2.26
N ARG A 83 1.49 -10.70 -1.04
CA ARG A 83 1.71 -9.49 -0.23
C ARG A 83 2.73 -8.55 -0.88
N LEU A 84 3.82 -9.08 -1.43
CA LEU A 84 4.81 -8.30 -2.18
C LEU A 84 4.25 -7.80 -3.51
N GLY A 85 3.39 -8.59 -4.18
CA GLY A 85 2.67 -8.20 -5.39
C GLY A 85 1.73 -7.02 -5.15
N ASN A 86 1.04 -7.00 -4.00
CA ASN A 86 0.25 -5.85 -3.57
C ASN A 86 1.11 -4.58 -3.40
N HIS A 87 2.33 -4.71 -2.87
CA HIS A 87 3.26 -3.58 -2.76
C HIS A 87 3.79 -3.13 -4.12
N LEU A 88 4.13 -4.07 -5.01
CA LEU A 88 4.51 -3.80 -6.40
C LEU A 88 3.41 -3.00 -7.10
N TYR A 89 2.16 -3.46 -7.03
CA TYR A 89 1.01 -2.77 -7.60
C TYR A 89 0.79 -1.39 -6.95
N LYS A 90 0.84 -1.30 -5.62
CA LYS A 90 0.65 -0.03 -4.91
C LYS A 90 1.71 1.01 -5.29
N LEU A 91 2.97 0.60 -5.39
CA LEU A 91 4.12 1.47 -5.70
C LEU A 91 4.14 1.89 -7.16
N SER A 92 3.76 0.98 -8.07
CA SER A 92 3.72 1.29 -9.49
C SER A 92 2.72 2.40 -9.81
N GLY A 93 1.68 2.61 -9.01
CA GLY A 93 0.71 3.69 -9.23
C GLY A 93 1.00 5.04 -8.58
N ARG A 94 2.21 5.28 -8.08
CA ARG A 94 2.51 6.50 -7.31
C ARG A 94 3.35 7.53 -8.07
N GLU A 95 3.14 8.79 -7.71
CA GLU A 95 4.00 9.91 -8.09
C GLU A 95 5.29 9.88 -7.26
N GLY A 96 6.42 10.31 -7.84
CA GLY A 96 7.67 10.53 -7.10
C GLY A 96 8.43 9.27 -6.67
N ILE A 97 8.03 8.10 -7.17
CA ILE A 97 8.73 6.83 -6.95
C ILE A 97 8.66 5.96 -8.21
N SER A 98 9.82 5.48 -8.65
CA SER A 98 9.89 4.45 -9.70
C SER A 98 9.98 3.07 -9.07
N ILE A 99 9.34 2.08 -9.70
CA ILE A 99 9.47 0.69 -9.27
C ILE A 99 10.90 0.17 -9.47
N ASP A 100 11.65 0.72 -10.43
CA ASP A 100 13.04 0.35 -10.69
C ASP A 100 13.99 0.72 -9.54
N GLU A 101 13.57 1.64 -8.67
CA GLU A 101 14.30 2.01 -7.46
C GLU A 101 14.09 1.00 -6.33
N MET A 102 13.15 0.06 -6.48
CA MET A 102 12.66 -0.80 -5.41
C MET A 102 13.25 -2.21 -5.48
N SER A 103 13.67 -2.71 -4.33
CA SER A 103 14.14 -4.08 -4.16
C SER A 103 13.65 -4.67 -2.86
N PHE A 104 13.69 -5.99 -2.74
CA PHE A 104 13.24 -6.69 -1.55
C PHE A 104 14.20 -7.80 -1.12
N LYS A 105 14.13 -8.13 0.17
CA LYS A 105 14.60 -9.40 0.73
C LYS A 105 13.41 -10.07 1.41
N CYS A 106 13.35 -11.39 1.41
CA CYS A 106 12.35 -12.12 2.17
C CYS A 106 12.91 -13.40 2.78
N LEU A 107 12.27 -13.86 3.84
CA LEU A 107 12.46 -15.17 4.43
C LEU A 107 11.10 -15.79 4.63
N PHE A 108 10.94 -17.02 4.18
CA PHE A 108 9.82 -17.86 4.58
C PHE A 108 10.00 -18.26 6.05
N VAL A 109 8.88 -18.35 6.77
CA VAL A 109 8.85 -18.68 8.19
C VAL A 109 7.83 -19.79 8.39
N GLU A 110 8.17 -20.82 9.16
CA GLU A 110 7.22 -21.87 9.52
C GLU A 110 6.10 -21.33 10.41
N GLU A 111 4.91 -21.93 10.27
CA GLU A 111 3.65 -21.46 10.86
C GLU A 111 3.73 -21.27 12.38
N ASP A 112 4.45 -22.14 13.10
CA ASP A 112 4.62 -22.11 14.55
C ASP A 112 5.37 -20.84 15.05
N LEU A 113 6.16 -20.21 14.18
CA LEU A 113 6.92 -19.00 14.46
C LEU A 113 6.16 -17.70 14.13
N SER A 114 4.96 -17.78 13.55
CA SER A 114 4.09 -16.59 13.35
C SER A 114 3.64 -15.99 14.70
N SER A 115 3.43 -16.85 15.71
CA SER A 115 2.97 -16.52 17.06
C SER A 115 3.87 -15.55 17.83
N VAL A 116 5.15 -15.44 17.45
CA VAL A 116 6.13 -14.58 18.13
C VAL A 116 6.32 -13.21 17.46
N SER A 117 5.54 -12.88 16.42
CA SER A 117 5.63 -11.62 15.68
C SER A 117 7.05 -11.25 15.20
N PRO A 118 7.66 -12.03 14.29
CA PRO A 118 9.04 -11.81 13.83
C PRO A 118 9.28 -10.42 13.22
N GLU A 119 8.28 -9.84 12.57
CA GLU A 119 8.30 -8.47 12.04
C GLU A 119 8.50 -7.41 13.14
N LYS A 120 7.73 -7.48 14.24
CA LYS A 120 7.84 -6.50 15.35
C LYS A 120 9.27 -6.47 15.91
N MET A 121 9.93 -7.63 15.97
CA MET A 121 11.33 -7.73 16.39
C MET A 121 12.28 -7.03 15.40
N LEU A 122 12.11 -7.26 14.09
CA LEU A 122 12.93 -6.61 13.06
C LEU A 122 12.73 -5.09 13.07
N ILE A 123 11.48 -4.63 13.17
CA ILE A 123 11.15 -3.20 13.27
C ILE A 123 11.87 -2.59 14.47
N LYS A 124 11.76 -3.20 15.66
CA LYS A 124 12.40 -2.69 16.89
C LYS A 124 13.91 -2.58 16.75
N GLU A 125 14.57 -3.59 16.19
CA GLU A 125 16.02 -3.56 15.98
C GLU A 125 16.45 -2.48 14.97
N HIS A 126 15.71 -2.32 13.88
CA HIS A 126 16.05 -1.32 12.87
C HIS A 126 15.69 0.12 13.29
N LEU A 127 14.63 0.31 14.09
CA LEU A 127 14.28 1.61 14.68
C LEU A 127 15.38 2.14 15.60
N LYS A 128 16.12 1.27 16.32
CA LYS A 128 17.32 1.69 17.09
C LYS A 128 18.39 2.35 16.21
N THR A 129 18.40 2.03 14.92
CA THR A 129 19.34 2.60 13.94
C THR A 129 18.74 3.72 13.09
N GLY A 130 17.45 4.04 13.26
CA GLY A 130 16.74 5.09 12.50
C GLY A 130 16.44 4.74 11.03
N LYS A 131 16.49 3.46 10.65
CA LYS A 131 16.55 3.00 9.25
C LYS A 131 15.23 2.52 8.65
N ILE A 132 14.08 2.79 9.25
CA ILE A 132 12.78 2.39 8.68
C ILE A 132 11.87 3.60 8.58
N VAL A 133 11.62 4.03 7.34
CA VAL A 133 10.90 5.27 7.07
C VAL A 133 9.38 5.03 7.05
N TRP A 134 8.90 3.92 6.50
CA TRP A 134 7.49 3.77 6.11
C TRP A 134 6.58 3.01 7.08
N ASN A 135 7.10 2.16 7.97
CA ASN A 135 6.28 1.30 8.85
C ASN A 135 5.23 2.07 9.67
N ASN A 136 5.54 3.28 10.14
CA ASN A 136 4.63 4.10 10.95
C ASN A 136 4.03 5.27 10.17
N ARG A 137 4.10 5.24 8.84
CA ARG A 137 3.64 6.30 7.94
C ARG A 137 2.46 5.88 7.06
N GLY A 138 1.86 4.71 7.31
CA GLY A 138 0.66 4.24 6.61
C GLY A 138 0.91 3.53 5.27
N PHE A 139 2.15 3.11 5.00
CA PHE A 139 2.46 2.31 3.82
C PHE A 139 1.83 0.90 3.86
N GLY A 140 1.83 0.25 5.03
CA GLY A 140 1.28 -1.11 5.19
C GLY A 140 -0.25 -1.20 5.24
N ASN A 141 -0.96 -0.07 5.33
CA ASN A 141 -2.41 -0.04 5.50
C ASN A 141 -3.13 -0.61 4.26
N ASN A 142 -4.03 -1.56 4.48
CA ASN A 142 -4.99 -2.06 3.49
C ASN A 142 -6.07 -1.00 3.20
N ASP A 143 -6.92 -1.24 2.18
CA ASP A 143 -8.09 -0.38 1.93
C ASP A 143 -8.96 -0.33 3.19
N PRO A 144 -9.05 0.83 3.86
CA PRO A 144 -9.74 0.94 5.14
C PRO A 144 -11.27 1.09 4.99
N GLY A 145 -11.78 0.99 3.75
CA GLY A 145 -13.18 1.10 3.42
C GLY A 145 -13.73 2.53 3.56
N ARG A 146 -15.04 2.67 3.30
CA ARG A 146 -15.70 3.97 3.18
C ARG A 146 -15.60 4.86 4.43
N ASN A 147 -15.55 4.27 5.61
CA ASN A 147 -15.49 5.00 6.88
C ASN A 147 -14.19 5.83 7.03
N ARG A 148 -13.12 5.42 6.35
CA ARG A 148 -11.81 6.09 6.44
C ARG A 148 -11.50 7.02 5.27
N ASP A 149 -12.37 7.10 4.26
CA ASP A 149 -12.29 8.13 3.21
C ASP A 149 -12.32 9.56 3.83
N ARG A 150 -12.91 9.71 5.03
CA ARG A 150 -13.03 10.98 5.77
C ARG A 150 -11.94 11.23 6.82
N THR A 151 -10.92 10.37 6.94
CA THR A 151 -9.87 10.52 7.95
C THR A 151 -8.88 11.61 7.57
N VAL A 152 -8.51 12.46 8.53
CA VAL A 152 -7.39 13.40 8.39
C VAL A 152 -6.08 12.63 8.56
N ILE A 153 -5.25 12.61 7.53
CA ILE A 153 -3.98 11.87 7.53
C ILE A 153 -2.89 12.62 8.30
N LYS A 154 -1.85 11.90 8.72
CA LYS A 154 -0.68 12.49 9.37
C LYS A 154 0.14 13.30 8.35
N SER A 155 0.83 14.35 8.81
CA SER A 155 1.67 15.20 7.94
C SER A 155 2.92 14.51 7.41
N ASN A 156 3.26 13.33 7.94
CA ASN A 156 4.34 12.46 7.47
C ASN A 156 3.82 11.18 6.82
N HIS A 157 2.55 11.14 6.40
CA HIS A 157 1.95 9.94 5.82
C HIS A 157 2.55 9.63 4.44
N PHE A 158 2.73 8.35 4.13
CA PHE A 158 3.28 7.85 2.87
C PHE A 158 2.52 8.41 1.66
N ASP A 159 1.19 8.30 1.64
CA ASP A 159 0.38 8.81 0.52
C ASP A 159 0.46 10.33 0.32
N LEU A 160 0.94 11.11 1.30
CA LEU A 160 1.18 12.55 1.13
C LEU A 160 2.48 12.80 0.34
N GLU A 161 3.48 11.94 0.55
CA GLU A 161 4.78 11.99 -0.13
C GLU A 161 4.71 11.33 -1.51
N PHE A 162 3.99 10.22 -1.62
CA PHE A 162 3.81 9.42 -2.84
C PHE A 162 2.32 9.20 -3.14
N PRO A 163 1.59 10.25 -3.55
CA PRO A 163 0.19 10.13 -3.91
C PRO A 163 -0.02 9.33 -5.19
N ILE A 164 -1.26 8.93 -5.50
CA ILE A 164 -1.60 8.30 -6.77
C ILE A 164 -1.25 9.19 -7.96
N ASP A 165 -0.76 8.57 -9.02
CA ASP A 165 -0.36 9.26 -10.25
C ASP A 165 -1.51 9.32 -11.25
N LEU A 166 -2.12 10.49 -11.35
CA LEU A 166 -3.23 10.75 -12.27
C LEU A 166 -2.78 10.95 -13.72
N SER A 167 -1.48 11.10 -13.96
CA SER A 167 -0.90 11.24 -15.30
C SER A 167 -0.66 9.89 -15.99
N ARG A 168 -0.84 8.77 -15.27
CA ARG A 168 -0.74 7.44 -15.86
C ARG A 168 -1.81 7.20 -16.89
N ARG A 169 -1.45 6.44 -17.93
CA ARG A 169 -2.39 5.96 -18.93
C ARG A 169 -3.30 4.90 -18.33
N VAL A 170 -4.57 4.93 -18.72
CA VAL A 170 -5.51 3.85 -18.42
C VAL A 170 -5.28 2.74 -19.43
N GLU A 171 -4.80 1.58 -18.97
CA GLU A 171 -4.60 0.42 -19.82
C GLU A 171 -5.93 -0.29 -20.11
N GLY A 172 -6.06 -0.87 -21.31
CA GLY A 172 -7.23 -1.69 -21.65
C GLY A 172 -8.55 -0.95 -21.90
N LEU A 173 -8.55 0.39 -21.90
CA LEU A 173 -9.74 1.15 -22.24
C LEU A 173 -10.03 1.10 -23.75
N THR A 174 -11.22 0.62 -24.11
CA THR A 174 -11.60 0.40 -25.51
C THR A 174 -12.40 1.57 -26.11
N PRO A 175 -12.02 2.11 -27.28
CA PRO A 175 -12.81 3.14 -27.97
C PRO A 175 -14.17 2.64 -28.44
N GLY A 176 -15.13 3.56 -28.58
CA GLY A 176 -16.47 3.29 -29.14
C GLY A 176 -17.61 3.38 -28.15
N VAL A 177 -18.81 2.95 -28.58
CA VAL A 177 -20.04 3.05 -27.79
C VAL A 177 -20.12 1.90 -26.79
N GLN A 178 -20.20 2.23 -25.51
CA GLN A 178 -20.35 1.26 -24.43
C GLN A 178 -21.07 1.86 -23.22
N SER A 179 -21.51 1.01 -22.29
CA SER A 179 -22.14 1.49 -21.05
C SER A 179 -21.11 2.20 -20.16
N LEU A 180 -21.54 3.22 -19.44
CA LEU A 180 -20.68 3.90 -18.46
C LEU A 180 -20.18 2.91 -17.38
N HIS A 181 -20.97 1.90 -17.03
CA HIS A 181 -20.57 0.86 -16.10
C HIS A 181 -19.36 0.05 -16.60
N GLN A 182 -19.31 -0.28 -17.89
CA GLN A 182 -18.18 -0.96 -18.50
C GLN A 182 -16.93 -0.07 -18.48
N VAL A 183 -17.07 1.19 -18.90
CA VAL A 183 -15.97 2.18 -18.87
C VAL A 183 -15.35 2.30 -17.47
N LEU A 184 -16.18 2.36 -16.43
CA LEU A 184 -15.71 2.41 -15.04
C LEU A 184 -14.95 1.14 -14.62
N GLY A 185 -15.40 -0.03 -15.10
CA GLY A 185 -14.73 -1.31 -14.89
C GLY A 185 -13.38 -1.39 -15.59
N ASP A 186 -13.31 -0.94 -16.84
CA ASP A 186 -12.09 -0.85 -17.64
C ASP A 186 -11.09 0.10 -16.97
N ILE A 187 -11.52 1.30 -16.59
CA ILE A 187 -10.67 2.25 -15.84
C ILE A 187 -10.15 1.63 -14.55
N LYS A 188 -11.02 1.00 -13.75
CA LYS A 188 -10.63 0.37 -12.50
C LYS A 188 -9.58 -0.73 -12.71
N SER A 189 -9.69 -1.50 -13.79
CA SER A 189 -8.79 -2.62 -14.07
C SER A 189 -7.48 -2.16 -14.74
N GLY A 190 -7.52 -1.03 -15.44
CA GLY A 190 -6.42 -0.47 -16.21
C GLY A 190 -5.52 0.51 -15.47
N ILE A 191 -5.78 0.78 -14.19
CA ILE A 191 -4.96 1.70 -13.39
C ILE A 191 -4.26 0.95 -12.23
N PRO A 192 -3.04 1.36 -11.85
CA PRO A 192 -2.26 0.73 -10.79
C PRO A 192 -2.59 1.24 -9.38
N PHE A 193 -3.86 1.50 -9.09
CA PHE A 193 -4.33 1.83 -7.75
C PHE A 193 -5.83 1.58 -7.64
N ASN A 194 -6.34 1.50 -6.41
CA ASN A 194 -7.74 1.24 -6.19
C ASN A 194 -8.63 2.40 -6.72
N PHE A 195 -9.63 2.05 -7.52
CA PHE A 195 -10.74 2.93 -7.85
C PHE A 195 -12.05 2.28 -7.38
N ARG A 196 -12.62 2.86 -6.32
CA ARG A 196 -13.86 2.38 -5.71
C ARG A 196 -15.02 3.22 -6.21
N PHE A 197 -16.06 2.59 -6.72
CA PHE A 197 -17.26 3.33 -7.13
C PHE A 197 -18.53 2.64 -6.67
N LYS A 198 -19.53 3.45 -6.32
CA LYS A 198 -20.87 2.94 -5.99
C LYS A 198 -21.56 2.49 -7.28
N HIS A 199 -22.12 1.29 -7.26
CA HIS A 199 -22.90 0.78 -8.38
C HIS A 199 -24.22 1.56 -8.53
N SER A 200 -24.62 1.78 -9.78
CA SER A 200 -25.90 2.40 -10.15
C SER A 200 -26.46 1.68 -11.37
N ALA A 201 -27.74 1.31 -11.34
CA ALA A 201 -28.42 0.72 -12.49
C ALA A 201 -28.42 1.68 -13.69
N ALA A 202 -28.53 2.99 -13.44
CA ALA A 202 -28.50 4.01 -14.49
C ALA A 202 -27.20 3.98 -15.31
N PHE A 203 -26.07 3.60 -14.72
CA PHE A 203 -24.78 3.53 -15.44
C PHE A 203 -24.67 2.33 -16.36
N LYS A 204 -25.50 1.30 -16.18
CA LYS A 204 -25.55 0.16 -17.12
C LYS A 204 -26.30 0.51 -18.40
N GLU A 205 -27.32 1.35 -18.27
CA GLU A 205 -28.15 1.79 -19.40
C GLU A 205 -27.58 3.03 -20.11
N LEU A 206 -26.77 3.84 -19.41
CA LEU A 206 -26.17 5.04 -19.96
C LEU A 206 -25.03 4.69 -20.93
N LEU A 207 -25.28 4.87 -22.22
CA LEU A 207 -24.30 4.69 -23.27
C LEU A 207 -23.44 5.96 -23.43
N VAL A 208 -22.14 5.77 -23.49
CA VAL A 208 -21.13 6.80 -23.75
C VAL A 208 -20.27 6.39 -24.93
N THR A 209 -19.70 7.37 -25.64
CA THR A 209 -18.76 7.11 -26.74
C THR A 209 -17.35 7.42 -26.25
N VAL A 210 -16.59 6.38 -25.94
CA VAL A 210 -15.18 6.53 -25.57
C VAL A 210 -14.39 6.98 -26.80
N PRO A 211 -13.64 8.09 -26.71
CA PRO A 211 -12.89 8.60 -27.85
C PRO A 211 -11.81 7.61 -28.30
N ASP A 212 -11.44 7.71 -29.58
CA ASP A 212 -10.29 7.00 -30.12
C ASP A 212 -9.01 7.73 -29.69
N GLY A 213 -8.29 7.15 -28.74
CA GLY A 213 -7.09 7.74 -28.16
C GLY A 213 -6.81 7.22 -26.75
N GLU A 214 -5.54 7.18 -26.38
CA GLU A 214 -5.13 6.88 -25.01
C GLU A 214 -5.51 8.05 -24.09
N MET A 215 -6.04 7.74 -22.91
CA MET A 215 -6.33 8.73 -21.88
C MET A 215 -5.48 8.47 -20.64
N THR A 216 -5.01 9.56 -20.05
CA THR A 216 -4.54 9.54 -18.67
C THR A 216 -5.69 9.31 -17.70
N VAL A 217 -5.41 8.96 -16.45
CA VAL A 217 -6.48 8.81 -15.42
C VAL A 217 -7.22 10.13 -15.21
N ASP A 218 -6.50 11.26 -15.20
CA ASP A 218 -7.12 12.59 -15.11
C ASP A 218 -8.12 12.84 -16.25
N GLU A 219 -7.73 12.53 -17.50
CA GLU A 219 -8.59 12.67 -18.68
C GLU A 219 -9.77 11.71 -18.65
N ALA A 220 -9.56 10.45 -18.26
CA ALA A 220 -10.61 9.46 -18.13
C ALA A 220 -11.64 9.86 -17.06
N PHE A 221 -11.20 10.39 -15.92
CA PHE A 221 -12.10 10.90 -14.88
C PHE A 221 -12.85 12.16 -15.32
N ARG A 222 -12.22 13.07 -16.08
CA ARG A 222 -12.92 14.20 -16.71
C ARG A 222 -13.97 13.74 -17.70
N PHE A 223 -13.64 12.76 -18.54
CA PHE A 223 -14.57 12.17 -19.50
C PHE A 223 -15.78 11.59 -18.78
N VAL A 224 -15.58 10.73 -17.78
CA VAL A 224 -16.66 10.14 -16.99
C VAL A 224 -17.53 11.22 -16.33
N ALA A 225 -16.91 12.25 -15.74
CA ALA A 225 -17.63 13.30 -15.02
C ALA A 225 -18.64 14.08 -15.88
N GLN A 226 -18.44 14.16 -17.20
CA GLN A 226 -19.38 14.80 -18.14
C GLN A 226 -20.73 14.06 -18.23
N TYR A 227 -20.75 12.77 -17.87
CA TYR A 227 -21.93 11.92 -17.93
C TYR A 227 -22.55 11.66 -16.55
N LEU A 228 -21.94 12.17 -15.48
CA LEU A 228 -22.42 11.96 -14.12
C LEU A 228 -23.61 12.89 -13.80
N PRO A 229 -24.67 12.39 -13.14
CA PRO A 229 -25.71 13.26 -12.59
C PRO A 229 -25.15 14.21 -11.53
N GLU A 230 -25.80 15.34 -11.28
CA GLU A 230 -25.31 16.40 -10.38
C GLU A 230 -24.92 15.92 -8.96
N LYS A 231 -25.60 14.90 -8.44
CA LYS A 231 -25.33 14.33 -7.11
C LYS A 231 -24.08 13.46 -7.07
N TRP A 232 -23.51 13.08 -8.22
CA TRP A 232 -22.34 12.22 -8.32
C TRP A 232 -21.06 13.03 -8.48
N GLN A 233 -19.97 12.49 -7.94
CA GLN A 233 -18.63 13.05 -8.09
C GLN A 233 -17.59 11.93 -8.04
N ILE A 234 -16.48 12.12 -8.78
CA ILE A 234 -15.25 11.36 -8.56
C ILE A 234 -14.33 12.21 -7.68
N CYS A 235 -13.69 11.58 -6.69
CA CYS A 235 -12.66 12.23 -5.88
C CYS A 235 -11.37 11.42 -5.99
N ALA A 236 -10.30 12.06 -6.44
CA ALA A 236 -8.95 11.52 -6.29
C ALA A 236 -8.47 11.85 -4.87
N LEU A 237 -8.44 10.84 -4.00
CA LEU A 237 -7.77 10.93 -2.71
C LEU A 237 -6.28 10.72 -2.91
N LEU A 238 -5.51 10.86 -1.83
CA LEU A 238 -4.06 10.69 -1.90
C LEU A 238 -3.64 9.26 -2.28
N GLY A 239 -4.29 8.23 -1.74
CA GLY A 239 -3.89 6.84 -1.94
C GLY A 239 -4.75 6.02 -2.93
N TRP A 240 -5.92 6.53 -3.31
CA TRP A 240 -6.89 5.86 -4.17
C TRP A 240 -7.93 6.85 -4.72
N ALA A 241 -8.76 6.42 -5.65
CA ALA A 241 -9.89 7.20 -6.16
C ALA A 241 -11.23 6.62 -5.70
N ILE A 242 -12.23 7.49 -5.51
CA ILE A 242 -13.60 7.11 -5.16
C ILE A 242 -14.62 7.78 -6.09
N MET A 243 -15.76 7.15 -6.34
CA MET A 243 -16.91 7.76 -7.01
C MET A 243 -18.23 7.45 -6.30
N TYR A 244 -18.90 8.49 -5.78
CA TYR A 244 -20.12 8.36 -4.98
C TYR A 244 -21.17 9.44 -5.33
N ASP A 245 -22.41 9.21 -4.90
CA ASP A 245 -23.58 10.08 -5.05
C ASP A 245 -23.77 11.07 -3.91
N ASP A 246 -22.69 11.69 -3.46
CA ASP A 246 -22.69 12.61 -2.32
C ASP A 246 -22.14 14.02 -2.63
N SER A 247 -22.08 14.39 -3.91
CA SER A 247 -21.71 15.74 -4.34
C SER A 247 -22.61 16.80 -3.66
N PRO A 248 -22.06 17.93 -3.18
CA PRO A 248 -20.66 18.38 -3.27
C PRO A 248 -19.82 18.09 -2.01
N SER A 249 -20.02 16.93 -1.36
CA SER A 249 -19.25 16.55 -0.16
C SER A 249 -17.75 16.61 -0.41
N THR A 250 -16.99 17.02 0.61
CA THR A 250 -15.53 17.08 0.57
C THR A 250 -14.90 16.02 1.49
N TYR A 251 -13.70 15.58 1.10
CA TYR A 251 -12.89 14.59 1.78
C TYR A 251 -11.55 15.22 2.20
N PRO A 252 -11.09 15.01 3.45
CA PRO A 252 -9.87 15.65 3.94
C PRO A 252 -8.62 15.30 3.12
N SER A 253 -8.52 14.07 2.62
CA SER A 253 -7.39 13.58 1.81
C SER A 253 -7.57 13.79 0.31
N ALA A 254 -8.64 14.45 -0.15
CA ALA A 254 -8.82 14.72 -1.58
C ALA A 254 -7.81 15.73 -2.11
N ARG A 255 -7.32 15.46 -3.33
CA ARG A 255 -6.55 16.38 -4.17
C ARG A 255 -7.38 16.94 -5.31
N HIS A 256 -8.20 16.11 -5.96
CA HIS A 256 -9.03 16.48 -7.10
C HIS A 256 -10.48 16.01 -6.90
N TYR A 257 -11.41 16.80 -7.41
CA TYR A 257 -12.82 16.45 -7.58
C TYR A 257 -13.18 16.63 -9.04
N TYR A 258 -13.83 15.62 -9.63
CA TYR A 258 -14.37 15.65 -10.97
C TYR A 258 -15.89 15.61 -10.87
N ARG A 259 -16.52 16.65 -11.37
CA ARG A 259 -17.96 16.87 -11.33
C ARG A 259 -18.42 17.37 -12.70
N LEU A 260 -19.74 17.39 -12.90
CA LEU A 260 -20.35 17.86 -14.14
C LEU A 260 -19.96 19.31 -14.48
N ASP A 261 -19.80 20.16 -13.47
CA ASP A 261 -19.42 21.57 -13.61
C ASP A 261 -17.91 21.80 -13.80
N GLY A 262 -17.09 20.75 -13.69
CA GLY A 262 -15.67 20.76 -13.98
C GLY A 262 -14.80 20.05 -12.95
N VAL A 263 -13.51 20.38 -12.98
CA VAL A 263 -12.50 19.85 -12.05
C VAL A 263 -12.12 20.91 -11.04
N SER A 264 -12.12 20.54 -9.76
CA SER A 264 -11.61 21.40 -8.69
C SER A 264 -10.54 20.69 -7.89
N THR A 265 -9.57 21.45 -7.39
CA THR A 265 -8.47 20.93 -6.57
C THR A 265 -8.61 21.35 -5.12
N GLN A 266 -8.12 20.53 -4.21
CA GLN A 266 -8.05 20.82 -2.79
C GLN A 266 -6.66 20.48 -2.26
N LYS A 267 -6.13 21.30 -1.35
CA LYS A 267 -4.96 20.90 -0.55
C LYS A 267 -5.40 19.92 0.54
N PRO A 268 -4.82 18.71 0.62
CA PRO A 268 -5.16 17.76 1.67
C PRO A 268 -4.97 18.33 3.07
N LYS A 269 -5.92 18.04 3.96
CA LYS A 269 -5.82 18.38 5.38
C LYS A 269 -4.93 17.35 6.07
N THR A 270 -4.00 17.83 6.90
CA THR A 270 -3.09 16.98 7.65
C THR A 270 -3.13 17.31 9.14
N ARG A 271 -2.82 16.32 9.97
CA ARG A 271 -2.59 16.49 11.41
C ARG A 271 -1.13 16.20 11.75
N LYS A 272 -0.60 16.84 12.80
CA LYS A 272 0.72 16.48 13.32
C LYS A 272 0.69 15.06 13.91
N PRO A 273 1.77 14.27 13.79
CA PRO A 273 1.91 13.02 14.53
C PRO A 273 1.84 13.30 16.03
N SER A 274 1.11 12.50 16.81
CA SER A 274 1.20 12.57 18.28
C SER A 274 2.47 11.86 18.77
N LYS A 275 2.98 12.23 19.95
CA LYS A 275 4.17 11.58 20.53
C LYS A 275 3.93 10.12 20.93
N SER A 276 2.72 9.77 21.40
CA SER A 276 2.38 8.40 21.82
C SER A 276 2.22 7.46 20.63
N GLU A 277 1.65 7.91 19.51
CA GLU A 277 1.46 7.07 18.30
C GLU A 277 2.76 6.65 17.60
N THR A 278 3.90 7.21 17.99
CA THR A 278 5.23 6.76 17.53
C THR A 278 5.71 5.52 18.28
N GLU A 279 5.20 5.30 19.48
CA GLU A 279 5.48 4.18 20.38
C GLU A 279 4.34 3.13 20.32
N ASP A 280 3.08 3.57 20.24
CA ASP A 280 1.85 2.75 20.23
C ASP A 280 1.59 2.01 18.90
N ALA A 281 2.27 2.36 17.79
CA ALA A 281 2.11 1.64 16.51
C ALA A 281 2.63 0.18 16.54
N VAL A 282 3.31 -0.20 17.63
CA VAL A 282 3.70 -1.59 17.92
C VAL A 282 2.60 -2.35 18.68
N GLU A 283 1.67 -1.62 19.32
CA GLU A 283 0.57 -2.15 20.16
C GLU A 283 -0.80 -2.12 19.46
N ASP A 284 -1.08 -1.17 18.55
CA ASP A 284 -2.43 -1.01 17.94
C ASP A 284 -2.84 -2.09 16.91
N GLU A 285 -1.95 -3.01 16.53
CA GLU A 285 -2.33 -4.25 15.80
C GLU A 285 -2.84 -5.36 16.75
N ASP A 286 -2.73 -5.17 18.06
CA ASP A 286 -3.14 -6.17 19.07
C ASP A 286 -4.67 -6.27 19.22
N ALA A 287 -5.45 -5.43 18.52
CA ALA A 287 -6.92 -5.43 18.58
C ALA A 287 -7.60 -6.30 17.50
N GLU A 288 -6.88 -6.83 16.50
CA GLU A 288 -7.47 -7.67 15.44
C GLU A 288 -7.43 -9.18 15.73
N PHE A 289 -6.89 -9.59 16.89
CA PHE A 289 -6.83 -11.00 17.33
C PHE A 289 -7.69 -11.31 18.57
N ALA A 290 -8.71 -10.50 18.82
CA ALA A 290 -9.72 -10.78 19.84
C ALA A 290 -11.13 -10.79 19.23
N GLU A 291 -11.41 -11.77 18.36
CA GLU A 291 -12.71 -12.45 18.27
C GLU A 291 -12.56 -13.84 17.61
#